data_AF-A0A497K7F2-F1
#
_entry.id   AF-A0A497K7F2-F1
#
_cell.length_a   1.000
_cell.length_b   1.000
_cell.length_c   1.000
_cell.angle_alpha   90.00
_cell.angle_beta   90.00
_cell.angle_gamma   90.00
#
_symmetry.space_group_name_H-M   'P 1'
#
loop_
_entity.id
_entity.type
_entity.pdbx_description
1 polymer ?
#
loop_
_entity_poly.entity_id
_entity_poly.type
_entity_poly.pdbx_seq_one_letter_code
_entity_poly.pdbx_strand_id
1 'polypeptide(L)' 'TEHDIWAEIGEVVAKIKPGRESEEEITIFTSTGLAIQDAVTAHLAYKKALEKGIGKTIEIV' A
#
# COMPACT_ATOMS: atom_id res chain seq x y z
N THR A 1 21.71 8.55 -5.30
CA THR A 1 22.35 7.81 -4.21
C THR A 1 21.33 7.60 -3.10
N GLU A 2 21.55 6.72 -2.12
CA GLU A 2 20.59 6.53 -1.02
C GLU A 2 20.29 7.84 -0.26
N HIS A 3 21.27 8.75 -0.20
CA HIS A 3 21.12 10.07 0.42
C HIS A 3 20.14 11.01 -0.31
N ASP A 4 19.79 10.71 -1.57
CA ASP A 4 18.83 11.51 -2.35
C ASP A 4 17.38 11.04 -2.13
N ILE A 5 17.17 9.95 -1.39
CA ILE A 5 15.84 9.44 -1.04
C ILE A 5 15.36 10.16 0.21
N TRP A 6 14.31 10.97 0.07
CA TRP A 6 13.72 11.70 1.19
C TRP A 6 13.13 10.76 2.26
N ALA A 7 12.24 9.85 1.84
CA ALA A 7 11.50 8.99 2.74
C ALA A 7 11.02 7.70 2.05
N GLU A 8 10.84 6.65 2.85
CA GLU A 8 9.97 5.54 2.47
C GLU A 8 8.49 5.92 2.64
N ILE A 9 7.61 5.32 1.85
CA ILE A 9 6.16 5.64 1.90
C ILE A 9 5.55 5.35 3.29
N GLY A 10 6.06 4.34 4.00
CA GLY A 10 5.61 4.00 5.35
C GLY A 10 5.92 5.10 6.37
N GLU A 11 7.07 5.77 6.25
CA GLU A 11 7.47 6.87 7.13
C GLU A 11 6.52 8.06 6.98
N VAL A 12 6.13 8.38 5.73
CA VAL A 12 5.19 9.47 5.43
C VAL A 12 3.79 9.14 5.96
N VAL A 13 3.28 7.94 5.70
CA VAL A 13 1.97 7.50 6.19
C VAL A 13 1.91 7.49 7.72
N ALA A 14 2.99 7.08 8.37
CA ALA A 14 3.12 7.08 9.83
C ALA A 14 3.38 8.47 10.44
N LYS A 15 3.52 9.52 9.60
CA LYS A 15 3.88 10.90 10.00
C LYS A 15 5.24 11.00 10.72
N ILE A 16 6.14 10.05 10.47
CA ILE A 16 7.51 10.07 10.98
C ILE A 16 8.34 11.09 10.18
N LYS A 17 8.08 11.20 8.87
CA LYS A 17 8.60 12.25 7.98
C LYS A 17 7.44 12.97 7.29
N PRO A 18 7.56 14.28 7.01
CA PRO A 18 6.53 14.98 6.26
C PRO A 18 6.51 14.52 4.80
N GLY A 19 5.32 14.63 4.19
CA GLY A 19 5.13 14.46 2.76
C GLY A 19 5.50 15.74 2.01
N ARG A 20 4.67 16.13 1.04
CA ARG A 20 4.76 17.45 0.40
C ARG A 20 4.39 18.54 1.41
N GLU A 21 5.19 19.60 1.48
CA GLU A 21 5.01 20.72 2.41
C GLU A 21 4.69 22.05 1.70
N SER A 22 4.94 22.15 0.38
CA SER A 22 4.55 23.33 -0.41
C SER A 22 4.09 23.01 -1.83
N GLU A 23 3.43 23.98 -2.47
CA GLU A 23 2.93 23.86 -3.85
C GLU A 23 4.07 23.92 -4.88
N GLU A 24 5.18 24.57 -4.54
CA GLU A 24 6.35 24.75 -5.38
C GLU A 24 7.23 23.50 -5.48
N GLU A 25 7.08 22.56 -4.55
CA GLU A 25 7.84 21.31 -4.55
C GLU A 25 7.47 20.42 -5.74
N ILE A 26 8.45 19.71 -6.30
CA ILE A 26 8.21 18.61 -7.24
C ILE A 26 8.59 17.33 -6.51
N THR A 27 7.63 16.42 -6.35
CA THR A 27 7.81 15.16 -5.62
C THR A 27 7.71 13.97 -6.58
N ILE A 28 8.62 13.02 -6.43
CA ILE A 28 8.64 11.79 -7.23
C ILE A 28 8.45 10.61 -6.29
N PHE A 29 7.43 9.80 -6.56
CA PHE A 29 7.25 8.51 -5.93
C PHE A 29 7.58 7.41 -6.93
N THR A 30 8.43 6.48 -6.51
CA THR A 30 8.73 5.26 -7.27
C THR A 30 8.53 4.05 -6.37
N SER A 31 8.04 2.96 -6.93
CA SER A 31 7.79 1.72 -6.21
C SER A 31 8.03 0.53 -7.13
N THR A 32 8.71 -0.47 -6.61
CA THR A 32 8.82 -1.80 -7.24
C THR A 32 7.70 -2.75 -6.81
N GLY A 33 6.85 -2.33 -5.87
CA GLY A 33 5.83 -3.16 -5.23
C GLY A 33 6.36 -3.94 -4.02
N LEU A 34 5.48 -4.18 -3.04
CA LEU A 34 5.75 -5.00 -1.85
C LEU A 34 4.65 -6.03 -1.66
N ALA A 35 5.03 -7.31 -1.46
CA ALA A 35 4.07 -8.41 -1.30
C ALA A 35 3.04 -8.21 -0.17
N ILE A 36 3.38 -7.43 0.86
CA ILE A 36 2.45 -7.10 1.95
C ILE A 36 1.24 -6.29 1.45
N GLN A 37 1.43 -5.45 0.44
CA GLN A 37 0.36 -4.65 -0.17
C GLN A 37 -0.67 -5.56 -0.84
N ASP A 38 -0.20 -6.61 -1.52
CA ASP A 38 -1.06 -7.62 -2.15
C ASP A 38 -1.82 -8.43 -1.11
N ALA A 39 -1.12 -8.95 -0.09
CA ALA A 39 -1.71 -9.78 0.96
C ALA A 39 -2.82 -9.05 1.72
N VAL A 40 -2.58 -7.79 2.12
CA VAL A 40 -3.58 -6.97 2.82
C VAL A 40 -4.78 -6.65 1.91
N THR A 41 -4.52 -6.34 0.64
CA THR A 41 -5.58 -6.06 -0.34
C THR A 41 -6.45 -7.29 -0.58
N ALA A 42 -5.83 -8.46 -0.79
CA ALA A 42 -6.53 -9.72 -0.98
C ALA A 42 -7.39 -10.08 0.23
N HIS A 43 -6.86 -9.92 1.45
CA HIS A 43 -7.62 -10.15 2.68
C HIS A 43 -8.82 -9.22 2.82
N LEU A 44 -8.64 -7.93 2.52
CA LEU A 44 -9.73 -6.96 2.56
C LEU A 44 -10.82 -7.29 1.53
N ALA A 45 -10.43 -7.63 0.30
CA ALA A 45 -11.35 -8.03 -0.75
C ALA A 45 -12.11 -9.31 -0.37
N TYR A 46 -11.40 -10.30 0.16
CA TYR A 46 -11.97 -11.57 0.63
C TYR A 46 -13.00 -11.35 1.74
N LYS A 47 -12.68 -10.56 2.77
CA LYS A 47 -13.63 -10.21 3.84
C LYS A 47 -14.90 -9.55 3.31
N LYS A 48 -14.75 -8.58 2.41
CA LYS A 48 -15.89 -7.90 1.77
C LYS A 48 -16.72 -8.86 0.91
N ALA A 49 -16.09 -9.84 0.27
CA ALA A 49 -16.78 -10.86 -0.51
C ALA A 49 -17.64 -11.76 0.40
N LEU A 50 -17.09 -12.19 1.55
CA LEU A 50 -17.85 -12.95 2.55
C LEU A 50 -19.07 -12.17 3.07
N GLU A 51 -18.87 -10.91 3.47
CA GLU A 51 -19.95 -10.04 3.97
C GLU A 51 -21.09 -9.83 2.96
N LYS A 52 -20.78 -9.89 1.66
CA LYS A 52 -21.73 -9.69 0.56
C LYS A 52 -22.24 -10.98 -0.07
N GLY A 53 -21.81 -12.14 0.41
CA GLY A 53 -22.16 -13.43 -0.20
C GLY A 53 -21.64 -13.60 -1.64
N ILE A 54 -20.49 -13.00 -1.95
CA ILE A 54 -19.85 -13.06 -3.28
C ILE A 54 -18.74 -14.12 -3.28
N GLY A 55 -18.69 -14.94 -4.33
CA GLY A 55 -17.65 -15.95 -4.54
C GLY A 55 -18.18 -17.38 -4.53
N LYS A 56 -17.27 -18.35 -4.55
CA LYS A 56 -17.59 -19.78 -4.53
C LYS A 56 -16.58 -20.53 -3.66
N THR A 57 -17.09 -21.37 -2.77
CA THR A 57 -16.26 -22.31 -1.99
C THR A 57 -15.82 -23.46 -2.88
N ILE A 58 -14.54 -23.79 -2.83
CA ILE A 58 -13.93 -24.90 -3.56
C ILE A 58 -13.25 -25.81 -2.54
N GLU A 59 -13.51 -27.12 -2.62
CA GLU A 59 -12.77 -28.12 -1.84
C GLU A 59 -11.42 -28.37 -2.50
N ILE A 60 -10.35 -28.35 -1.71
CA ILE A 60 -9.00 -28.69 -2.17
C ILE A 60 -8.77 -30.17 -1.86
N VAL A 61 -8.42 -30.95 -2.89
CA VAL A 61 -8.06 -32.38 -2.82
C VAL A 61 -6.56 -32.59 -2.74
#